data_AF-A0A528ECR1-F1
#
_entry.id   AF-A0A528ECR1-F1
#
_cell.length_a   1.000
_cell.length_b   1.000
_cell.length_c   1.000
_cell.angle_alpha   90.00
_cell.angle_beta   90.00
_cell.angle_gamma   90.00
#
_symmetry.space_group_name_H-M   'P 1'
#
loop_
_entity.id
_entity.type
_entity.pdbx_description
1 polymer ?
#
loop_
_entity_poly.entity_id
_entity_poly.type
_entity_poly.pdbx_seq_one_letter_code
_entity_poly.pdbx_strand_id
1 'polypeptide(L)'
;MFQAITRGNRAVARKLPSLSALRVFEAVARTLSFSRAAIDLGVTQAAVSRQIKRLEDQLQVDLIVRSGGSNRLTDAGELLFGSVYRALEDIEATVA
;
A
#
# COMPACT_ATOMS: atom_id res chain seq x y z
N MET A 1 -30.20 -18.96 15.22
CA MET A 1 -28.84 -19.19 15.74
C MET A 1 -28.03 -19.81 14.60
N PHE A 2 -27.05 -19.04 14.09
CA PHE A 2 -26.10 -19.31 12.99
C PHE A 2 -26.66 -19.82 11.64
N GLN A 3 -26.94 -18.87 10.74
CA GLN A 3 -27.11 -19.10 9.30
C GLN A 3 -26.04 -18.31 8.54
N ALA A 4 -25.63 -18.88 7.39
CA ALA A 4 -24.83 -18.29 6.32
C ALA A 4 -23.30 -18.17 6.51
N ILE A 5 -22.58 -19.24 6.22
CA ILE A 5 -21.28 -19.12 5.54
C ILE A 5 -21.54 -19.36 4.05
N THR A 6 -21.85 -18.28 3.33
CA THR A 6 -21.80 -18.24 1.87
C THR A 6 -20.36 -18.38 1.42
N ARG A 7 -19.83 -19.60 1.29
CA ARG A 7 -18.53 -19.86 0.63
C ARG A 7 -18.69 -19.76 -0.90
N GLY A 8 -19.09 -18.58 -1.36
CA GLY A 8 -18.93 -18.16 -2.74
C GLY A 8 -17.55 -17.54 -2.92
N ASN A 9 -16.49 -18.35 -3.00
CA ASN A 9 -15.19 -17.85 -3.45
C ASN A 9 -14.54 -18.88 -4.36
N ARG A 10 -14.99 -18.90 -5.63
CA ARG A 10 -14.09 -19.33 -6.69
C ARG A 10 -12.91 -18.37 -6.62
N ALA A 11 -11.75 -18.88 -6.22
CA ALA A 11 -10.50 -18.16 -6.25
C ALA A 11 -10.20 -17.77 -7.70
N VAL A 12 -10.82 -16.71 -8.19
CA VAL A 12 -10.20 -15.86 -9.19
C VAL A 12 -8.95 -15.38 -8.49
N ALA A 13 -7.77 -15.80 -8.95
CA ALA A 13 -6.50 -15.38 -8.38
C ALA A 13 -6.56 -13.86 -8.24
N ARG A 14 -6.71 -13.38 -7.00
CA ARG A 14 -6.87 -11.94 -6.76
C ARG A 14 -5.62 -11.30 -7.33
N LYS A 15 -5.77 -10.42 -8.32
CA LYS A 15 -4.66 -9.63 -8.87
C LYS A 15 -4.29 -8.56 -7.86
N LEU A 16 -3.70 -8.97 -6.74
CA LEU A 16 -3.18 -8.08 -5.72
C LEU A 16 -1.75 -7.70 -6.09
N PRO A 17 -1.36 -6.43 -5.87
CA PRO A 17 0.05 -6.08 -5.82
C PRO A 17 0.79 -6.93 -4.79
N SER A 18 2.10 -7.07 -4.96
CA SER A 18 2.92 -7.81 -3.99
C SER A 18 2.87 -7.14 -2.62
N LEU A 19 2.97 -7.94 -1.54
CA LEU A 19 3.03 -7.40 -0.18
C LEU A 19 4.18 -6.39 -0.02
N SER A 20 5.32 -6.61 -0.68
CA SER A 20 6.43 -5.66 -0.69
C SER A 20 6.03 -4.31 -1.29
N ALA A 21 5.31 -4.30 -2.43
CA ALA A 21 4.85 -3.05 -3.05
C ALA A 21 3.86 -2.30 -2.14
N LEU A 22 2.93 -3.03 -1.51
CA LEU A 22 1.97 -2.46 -0.57
C LEU A 22 2.65 -1.90 0.68
N ARG A 23 3.67 -2.60 1.21
CA ARG A 23 4.46 -2.13 2.36
C ARG A 23 5.27 -0.87 2.04
N VAL A 24 5.84 -0.79 0.83
CA VAL A 24 6.55 0.43 0.40
C VAL A 24 5.57 1.59 0.23
N PHE A 25 4.41 1.35 -0.35
CA PHE A 25 3.35 2.36 -0.44
C PHE A 25 2.89 2.84 0.94
N GLU A 26 2.57 1.93 1.86
CA GLU A 26 2.17 2.27 3.23
C GLU A 26 3.21 3.18 3.91
N ALA A 27 4.50 2.84 3.82
CA ALA A 27 5.55 3.63 4.45
C ALA A 27 5.65 5.05 3.87
N VAL A 28 5.48 5.21 2.56
CA VAL A 28 5.47 6.54 1.92
C VAL A 28 4.20 7.30 2.28
N ALA A 29 3.04 6.65 2.30
CA ALA A 29 1.76 7.24 2.67
C ALA A 29 1.77 7.74 4.12
N ARG A 30 2.29 6.94 5.06
CA ARG A 30 2.43 7.28 6.48
C ARG A 30 3.37 8.46 6.73
N THR A 31 4.46 8.57 5.96
CA THR A 31 5.50 9.58 6.19
C THR A 31 5.41 10.80 5.29
N LEU A 32 4.62 10.72 4.21
CA LEU A 32 4.56 11.69 3.11
C LEU A 32 5.95 12.08 2.56
N SER A 33 6.95 11.20 2.72
CA SER A 33 8.34 11.46 2.37
C SER A 33 9.02 10.19 1.89
N PHE A 34 9.39 10.18 0.61
CA PHE A 34 10.14 9.08 0.00
C PHE A 34 11.48 8.84 0.69
N SER A 35 12.16 9.90 1.12
CA SER A 35 13.44 9.78 1.83
C SER A 35 13.26 9.18 3.22
N ARG A 36 12.21 9.59 3.96
CA ARG A 36 11.95 9.02 5.28
C ARG A 36 11.50 7.56 5.19
N ALA A 37 10.58 7.25 4.28
CA ALA A 37 10.16 5.88 4.04
C ALA A 37 11.33 4.97 3.66
N ALA A 38 12.28 5.46 2.86
CA ALA A 38 13.48 4.71 2.50
C ALA A 38 14.37 4.38 3.71
N ILE A 39 14.55 5.34 4.63
CA ILE A 39 15.26 5.14 5.90
C ILE A 39 14.54 4.09 6.74
N ASP A 40 13.23 4.23 6.96
CA ASP A 40 12.42 3.31 7.75
C ASP A 40 12.47 1.87 7.18
N LEU A 41 12.55 1.73 5.85
CA LEU A 41 12.60 0.44 5.17
C LEU A 41 14.02 -0.12 4.97
N GLY A 42 15.08 0.62 5.31
CA GLY A 42 16.47 0.21 5.10
C GLY A 42 16.87 0.10 3.62
N VAL A 43 16.30 0.93 2.74
CA VAL A 43 16.58 0.92 1.29
C VAL A 43 16.90 2.31 0.76
N THR A 44 17.23 2.42 -0.53
CA THR A 44 17.49 3.73 -1.16
C THR A 44 16.18 4.43 -1.54
N GLN A 45 16.18 5.77 -1.48
CA GLN A 45 15.05 6.59 -1.96
C GLN A 45 14.68 6.27 -3.42
N ALA A 46 15.67 6.03 -4.28
CA ALA A 46 15.45 5.65 -5.67
C ALA A 46 14.74 4.30 -5.80
N ALA A 47 15.01 3.34 -4.90
CA ALA A 47 14.28 2.07 -4.86
C ALA A 47 12.82 2.27 -4.46
N VAL A 48 12.55 3.08 -3.43
CA VAL A 48 11.18 3.44 -3.02
C VAL A 48 10.43 4.12 -4.17
N SER A 49 11.01 5.16 -4.78
CA SER A 49 10.37 5.89 -5.88
C SER A 49 10.04 4.97 -7.07
N ARG A 50 10.95 4.06 -7.43
CA ARG A 50 10.70 3.06 -8.49
C ARG A 50 9.60 2.07 -8.13
N GLN A 51 9.52 1.63 -6.87
CA GLN A 51 8.48 0.71 -6.42
C GLN A 51 7.10 1.36 -6.41
N ILE A 52 7.00 2.61 -5.93
CA ILE A 52 5.75 3.39 -6.01
C ILE A 52 5.33 3.56 -7.46
N LYS A 53 6.24 3.98 -8.34
CA LYS A 53 5.89 4.18 -9.75
C LYS A 53 5.39 2.90 -10.40
N ARG A 54 6.05 1.76 -10.15
CA ARG A 54 5.58 0.46 -10.64
C ARG A 54 4.22 0.05 -10.08
N LEU A 55 3.93 0.39 -8.83
CA LEU A 55 2.62 0.12 -8.23
C LEU A 55 1.54 0.96 -8.90
N GLU A 56 1.78 2.27 -9.06
CA GLU A 56 0.88 3.18 -9.77
C GLU A 56 0.65 2.72 -11.21
N ASP A 57 1.71 2.28 -11.91
CA ASP A 57 1.62 1.71 -13.26
C ASP A 57 0.83 0.38 -13.26
N GLN A 58 1.03 -0.49 -12.28
CA GLN A 58 0.27 -1.74 -12.19
C GLN A 58 -1.23 -1.48 -11.94
N LEU A 59 -1.55 -0.46 -11.15
CA LEU A 59 -2.92 -0.08 -10.80
C LEU A 59 -3.56 0.85 -11.83
N GLN A 60 -2.76 1.45 -12.72
CA GLN A 60 -3.17 2.51 -13.67
C GLN A 60 -3.82 3.71 -12.96
N VAL A 61 -3.32 4.04 -11.76
CA VAL A 61 -3.83 5.12 -10.92
C VAL A 61 -2.67 5.77 -10.18
N ASP A 62 -2.61 7.10 -10.20
CA ASP A 62 -1.67 7.86 -9.38
C ASP A 62 -2.14 7.83 -7.92
N LEU A 63 -1.23 7.49 -7.01
CA LEU A 63 -1.50 7.39 -5.58
C LEU A 63 -0.93 8.59 -4.81
N ILE A 64 0.10 9.24 -5.37
CA ILE A 64 0.84 10.31 -4.70
C ILE A 64 1.03 11.51 -5.64
N VAL A 65 0.58 12.68 -5.21
CA VAL A 65 0.86 13.95 -5.88
C VAL A 65 2.15 14.55 -5.33
N ARG A 66 3.08 14.87 -6.23
CA ARG A 66 4.35 15.54 -5.93
C ARG A 66 4.21 17.03 -6.25
N SER A 67 3.76 17.84 -5.31
CA SER A 67 3.74 19.30 -5.46
C SER A 67 4.97 19.89 -4.78
N GLY A 68 5.58 20.92 -5.37
CA GLY A 68 6.94 21.43 -5.09
C GLY A 68 7.30 21.89 -3.66
N GLY A 69 6.52 21.54 -2.64
CA GLY A 69 6.86 21.67 -1.22
C GLY A 69 6.46 20.50 -0.32
N SER A 70 5.58 19.60 -0.75
CA SER A 70 5.19 18.41 0.04
C SER A 70 4.49 17.35 -0.83
N ASN A 71 4.78 16.07 -0.54
CA ASN A 71 3.99 14.98 -1.12
C ASN A 71 2.66 14.87 -0.37
N ARG A 72 1.63 14.44 -1.09
CA ARG A 72 0.30 14.20 -0.55
C ARG A 72 -0.34 13.04 -1.31
N LEU A 73 -1.25 12.33 -0.66
CA LEU A 73 -2.00 11.26 -1.32
C LEU A 73 -3.05 11.85 -2.27
N THR A 74 -3.35 11.11 -3.34
CA THR A 74 -4.59 11.30 -4.11
C THR A 74 -5.76 10.69 -3.34
N ASP A 75 -7.00 10.95 -3.78
CA ASP A 75 -8.18 10.30 -3.20
C ASP A 75 -8.07 8.76 -3.25
N ALA A 76 -7.54 8.23 -4.36
CA ALA A 76 -7.27 6.79 -4.49
C ALA A 76 -6.15 6.32 -3.55
N GLY A 77 -5.11 7.14 -3.35
CA GLY A 77 -4.05 6.92 -2.39
C GLY A 77 -4.57 6.82 -0.95
N GLU A 78 -5.45 7.73 -0.53
CA GLU A 78 -6.07 7.72 0.81
C GLU A 78 -6.89 6.44 1.04
N LEU A 79 -7.73 6.06 0.07
CA LEU A 79 -8.54 4.84 0.14
C LEU A 79 -7.69 3.57 0.21
N LEU A 80 -6.63 3.51 -0.61
CA LEU A 80 -5.71 2.38 -0.60
C LEU A 80 -4.92 2.34 0.72
N PHE A 81 -4.46 3.47 1.22
CA PHE A 81 -3.72 3.55 2.48
C PHE A 81 -4.54 3.02 3.65
N GLY A 82 -5.78 3.47 3.81
CA GLY A 82 -6.66 2.96 4.87
C GLY A 82 -6.95 1.46 4.76
N SER A 83 -6.97 0.91 3.54
CA SER A 83 -7.17 -0.54 3.33
C SER A 83 -5.91 -1.35 3.64
N VAL A 84 -4.75 -0.88 3.17
CA VAL A 84 -3.45 -1.54 3.37
C VAL A 84 -3.02 -1.48 4.83
N TYR A 85 -3.17 -0.33 5.49
CA TYR A 85 -2.79 -0.14 6.88
C TYR A 85 -3.48 -1.17 7.78
N ARG A 86 -4.82 -1.25 7.71
CA ARG A 86 -5.62 -2.24 8.46
C ARG A 86 -5.23 -3.67 8.14
N ALA A 87 -5.05 -4.00 6.86
CA ALA A 87 -4.69 -5.36 6.46
C ALA A 87 -3.30 -5.78 6.99
N LEU A 88 -2.33 -4.87 7.03
CA LEU A 88 -1.00 -5.15 7.58
C LEU A 88 -1.04 -5.27 9.09
N GLU A 89 -1.79 -4.40 9.77
CA GLU A 89 -2.03 -4.48 11.22
C GLU A 89 -2.70 -5.81 11.62
N ASP A 90 -3.74 -6.22 10.90
CA ASP A 90 -4.42 -7.50 11.11
C ASP A 90 -3.45 -8.69 10.98
N ILE A 91 -2.56 -8.66 9.98
CA ILE A 91 -1.56 -9.72 9.77
C ILE A 91 -0.56 -9.75 10.93
N GLU A 92 -0.03 -8.59 11.34
CA GLU A 92 0.92 -8.48 12.46
C GLU A 92 0.30 -8.99 13.77
N ALA A 93 -0.95 -8.63 14.04
CA ALA A 93 -1.68 -9.05 15.22
C ALA A 93 -1.92 -10.57 15.30
N THR A 94 -1.84 -11.31 14.19
CA THR A 94 -2.02 -12.78 14.23
C THR A 94 -0.83 -13.54 14.80
N VAL A 95 0.35 -12.93 14.83
CA VAL A 95 1.61 -13.58 15.27
C VAL A 95 2.18 -12.98 16.56
N ALA A 96 1.51 -11.97 17.12
CA ALA A 96 1.84 -11.34 18.39
C ALA A 96 1.16 -12.07 19.56
#